data_AF-A0A1I1DGU7-F1
#
_entry.id   AF-A0A1I1DGU7-F1
#
_cell.length_a   1.000
_cell.length_b   1.000
_cell.length_c   1.000
_cell.angle_alpha   90.00
_cell.angle_beta   90.00
_cell.angle_gamma   90.00
#
_symmetry.space_group_name_H-M   'P 1'
#
loop_
_entity.id
_entity.type
_entity.pdbx_description
1 polymer ?
#
loop_
_entity_poly.entity_id
_entity_poly.type
_entity_poly.pdbx_seq_one_letter_code
_entity_poly.pdbx_strand_id
1 'polypeptide(L)'
;MINVSTDGTVTTLYEEDFTDVTYSFRFQNHDVMEALAAVTQAVELLGEDGIDTYAGINPNYAFGQDEMEIFSLGIEQLTGAEEVYSGFPDLGTDDMSAHITEINSEEPDVVFSSCWGGDATLLLEQAQANDMLDNTEVLVGPVLYGSANDVS
;
A
#
# COMPACT_ATOMS: atom_id res chain seq x y z
N MET A 1 -21.63 -17.05 -18.00
CA MET A 1 -21.85 -16.36 -16.72
C MET A 1 -21.38 -14.93 -16.92
N ILE A 2 -22.18 -13.92 -16.54
CA ILE A 2 -21.75 -12.52 -16.60
C ILE A 2 -21.37 -12.16 -15.16
N ASN A 3 -20.10 -11.79 -14.93
CA ASN A 3 -19.67 -11.24 -13.66
C ASN A 3 -19.74 -9.71 -13.71
N VAL A 4 -20.37 -9.12 -12.71
CA VAL A 4 -20.40 -7.67 -12.47
C VAL A 4 -19.93 -7.44 -11.05
N SER A 5 -18.70 -6.96 -10.89
CA SER A 5 -18.13 -6.64 -9.58
C SER A 5 -18.13 -5.13 -9.35
N THR A 6 -18.64 -4.70 -8.20
CA THR A 6 -18.59 -3.30 -7.76
C THR A 6 -17.32 -2.97 -6.99
N ASP A 7 -16.66 -4.01 -6.47
CA ASP A 7 -15.44 -3.95 -5.68
C ASP A 7 -14.58 -5.19 -6.00
N GLY A 8 -13.26 -5.10 -5.96
CA GLY A 8 -12.32 -6.15 -6.34
C GLY A 8 -11.20 -5.63 -7.22
N THR A 9 -10.14 -5.16 -6.57
CA THR A 9 -8.99 -4.53 -7.19
C THR A 9 -7.98 -5.55 -7.74
N VAL A 10 -7.88 -6.73 -7.08
CA VAL A 10 -6.95 -7.84 -7.40
C VAL A 10 -6.94 -8.19 -8.89
N THR A 11 -5.74 -8.09 -9.45
CA THR A 11 -5.46 -8.23 -10.87
C THR A 11 -5.38 -9.71 -11.29
N THR A 12 -4.76 -10.53 -10.45
CA THR A 12 -4.34 -11.91 -10.72
C THR A 12 -5.48 -12.84 -11.20
N LEU A 13 -6.68 -12.71 -10.62
CA LEU A 13 -7.77 -13.66 -10.87
C LEU A 13 -8.21 -13.76 -12.34
N TYR A 14 -8.37 -12.63 -13.05
CA TYR A 14 -8.89 -12.65 -14.42
C TYR A 14 -7.81 -12.41 -15.48
N GLU A 15 -6.64 -11.93 -15.07
CA GLU A 15 -5.53 -11.68 -15.98
C GLU A 15 -4.55 -12.85 -16.05
N GLU A 16 -4.49 -13.68 -15.00
CA GLU A 16 -3.56 -14.82 -14.93
C GLU A 16 -4.29 -16.16 -14.79
N ASP A 17 -5.21 -16.27 -13.82
CA ASP A 17 -5.81 -17.57 -13.48
C ASP A 17 -6.99 -17.97 -14.37
N PHE A 18 -7.87 -17.01 -14.67
CA PHE A 18 -9.09 -17.24 -15.45
C PHE A 18 -9.14 -16.34 -16.70
N THR A 19 -8.17 -16.54 -17.59
CA THR A 19 -8.01 -15.73 -18.82
C THR A 19 -9.09 -15.96 -19.89
N ASP A 20 -9.82 -17.08 -19.84
CA ASP A 20 -10.87 -17.45 -20.80
C ASP A 20 -12.27 -16.90 -20.46
N VAL A 21 -12.36 -15.80 -19.70
CA VAL A 21 -13.66 -15.20 -19.34
C VAL A 21 -14.22 -14.39 -20.50
N THR A 22 -15.38 -14.79 -21.02
CA THR A 22 -16.00 -14.11 -22.18
C THR A 22 -16.59 -12.73 -21.84
N TYR A 23 -17.12 -12.54 -20.62
CA TYR A 23 -17.76 -11.30 -20.19
C TYR A 23 -17.51 -11.03 -18.69
N SER A 24 -16.59 -10.12 -18.39
CA SER A 24 -16.31 -9.61 -17.03
C SER A 24 -16.35 -8.08 -17.05
N PHE A 25 -17.13 -7.47 -16.17
CA PHE A 25 -17.22 -6.02 -16.03
C PHE A 25 -16.89 -5.64 -14.58
N ARG A 26 -16.00 -4.64 -14.44
CA ARG A 26 -15.61 -4.07 -13.16
C ARG A 26 -15.92 -2.57 -13.18
N PHE A 27 -16.39 -2.05 -12.05
CA PHE A 27 -16.65 -0.62 -11.86
C PHE A 27 -15.54 0.11 -11.11
N GLN A 28 -14.86 -0.59 -10.21
CA GLN A 28 -13.75 -0.05 -9.44
C GLN A 28 -12.50 0.10 -10.31
N ASN A 29 -11.62 0.98 -9.85
CA ASN A 29 -10.27 1.11 -10.38
C ASN A 29 -9.46 -0.17 -10.16
N HIS A 30 -8.37 -0.27 -10.90
CA HIS A 30 -7.45 -1.41 -10.89
C HIS A 30 -6.33 -1.16 -9.88
N ASP A 31 -5.78 -2.20 -9.23
CA ASP A 31 -4.63 -2.07 -8.29
C ASP A 31 -3.52 -1.18 -8.87
N VAL A 32 -3.15 -1.44 -10.13
CA VAL A 32 -2.19 -0.64 -10.91
C VAL A 32 -2.48 0.86 -10.89
N MET A 33 -3.74 1.28 -11.04
CA MET A 33 -4.07 2.70 -10.98
C MET A 33 -3.94 3.26 -9.57
N GLU A 34 -4.28 2.46 -8.55
CA GLU A 34 -4.27 2.87 -7.14
C GLU A 34 -2.83 3.00 -6.61
N ALA A 35 -2.01 1.96 -6.77
CA ALA A 35 -0.61 1.97 -6.40
C ALA A 35 0.20 3.03 -7.18
N LEU A 36 0.02 3.16 -8.50
CA LEU A 36 0.75 4.17 -9.28
C LEU A 36 0.32 5.61 -8.96
N ALA A 37 -0.92 5.82 -8.50
CA ALA A 37 -1.33 7.12 -7.99
C ALA A 37 -0.59 7.44 -6.68
N ALA A 38 -0.39 6.46 -5.79
CA ALA A 38 0.43 6.62 -4.59
C ALA A 38 1.89 6.93 -4.92
N VAL A 39 2.48 6.23 -5.90
CA VAL A 39 3.84 6.53 -6.40
C VAL A 39 3.92 7.96 -6.93
N THR A 40 2.98 8.36 -7.80
CA THR A 40 2.96 9.71 -8.37
C THR A 40 2.86 10.75 -7.26
N GLN A 41 2.02 10.51 -6.23
CA GLN A 41 1.88 11.42 -5.11
C GLN A 41 3.16 11.55 -4.28
N ALA A 42 3.87 10.45 -4.03
CA ALA A 42 5.15 10.49 -3.31
C ALA A 42 6.19 11.30 -4.10
N VAL A 43 6.34 11.02 -5.39
CA VAL A 43 7.26 11.74 -6.29
C VAL A 43 6.90 13.22 -6.40
N GLU A 44 5.62 13.59 -6.42
CA GLU A 44 5.20 14.99 -6.44
C GLU A 44 5.55 15.75 -5.14
N LEU A 45 5.52 15.06 -3.99
CA LEU A 45 5.81 15.68 -2.69
C LEU A 45 7.30 15.83 -2.42
N LEU A 46 8.09 14.79 -2.71
CA LEU A 46 9.51 14.72 -2.36
C LEU A 46 10.44 15.02 -3.54
N GLY A 47 9.95 14.89 -4.77
CA GLY A 47 10.76 14.90 -5.98
C GLY A 47 11.44 13.56 -6.23
N GLU A 48 11.74 13.24 -7.49
CA GLU A 48 12.39 11.97 -7.88
C GLU A 48 13.75 11.78 -7.17
N ASP A 49 14.56 12.84 -7.10
CA ASP A 49 15.87 12.84 -6.44
C ASP A 49 15.78 12.86 -4.90
N GLY A 50 14.58 12.97 -4.32
CA GLY A 50 14.34 13.01 -2.88
C GLY A 50 13.87 11.67 -2.29
N ILE A 51 13.88 10.60 -3.09
CA ILE A 51 13.41 9.27 -2.69
C ILE A 51 14.51 8.27 -3.02
N ASP A 52 15.31 7.91 -2.02
CA ASP A 52 16.39 6.92 -2.12
C ASP A 52 15.95 5.54 -1.59
N THR A 53 14.99 5.52 -0.66
CA THR A 53 14.54 4.32 0.03
C THR A 53 13.02 4.31 0.21
N TYR A 54 12.43 3.12 0.21
CA TYR A 54 11.02 2.96 0.53
C TYR A 54 10.75 1.67 1.30
N ALA A 55 9.61 1.64 1.99
CA ALA A 55 9.14 0.48 2.72
C ALA A 55 7.63 0.31 2.60
N GLY A 56 7.10 -0.84 3.05
CA GLY A 56 5.67 -1.11 3.04
C GLY A 56 5.15 -1.90 4.23
N ILE A 57 3.89 -1.64 4.60
CA ILE A 57 3.10 -2.46 5.54
C ILE A 57 1.74 -2.73 4.91
N ASN A 58 1.49 -3.97 4.50
CA ASN A 58 0.35 -4.35 3.66
C ASN A 58 -0.34 -5.63 4.15
N PRO A 59 -1.65 -5.84 3.91
CA PRO A 59 -2.34 -7.05 4.37
C PRO A 59 -1.71 -8.35 3.84
N ASN A 60 -1.61 -9.37 4.68
CA ASN A 60 -1.06 -10.69 4.32
C ASN A 60 -2.02 -11.56 3.51
N TYR A 61 -2.43 -11.07 2.33
CA TYR A 61 -3.14 -11.84 1.32
C TYR A 61 -2.91 -11.22 -0.06
N ALA A 62 -3.48 -11.83 -1.12
CA ALA A 62 -3.23 -11.46 -2.52
C ALA A 62 -3.26 -9.95 -2.77
N PHE A 63 -4.26 -9.21 -2.26
CA PHE A 63 -4.32 -7.77 -2.47
C PHE A 63 -3.10 -7.01 -1.94
N GLY A 64 -2.70 -7.24 -0.68
CA GLY A 64 -1.58 -6.51 -0.10
C GLY A 64 -0.24 -6.88 -0.72
N GLN A 65 -0.10 -8.10 -1.22
CA GLN A 65 1.09 -8.55 -1.94
C GLN A 65 1.15 -7.93 -3.34
N ASP A 66 0.04 -7.97 -4.10
CA ASP A 66 -0.07 -7.39 -5.42
C ASP A 66 0.15 -5.86 -5.38
N GLU A 67 -0.46 -5.17 -4.41
CA GLU A 67 -0.28 -3.72 -4.21
C GLU A 67 1.18 -3.35 -3.91
N MET A 68 1.85 -4.11 -3.04
CA MET A 68 3.26 -3.87 -2.74
C MET A 68 4.12 -4.07 -3.98
N GLU A 69 3.93 -5.16 -4.72
CA GLU A 69 4.71 -5.44 -5.94
C GLU A 69 4.53 -4.33 -6.98
N ILE A 70 3.30 -3.89 -7.23
CA ILE A 70 3.00 -2.84 -8.19
C ILE A 70 3.59 -1.50 -7.74
N PHE A 71 3.50 -1.17 -6.46
CA PHE A 71 4.09 0.06 -5.91
C PHE A 71 5.62 0.04 -6.06
N SER A 72 6.27 -1.06 -5.66
CA SER A 72 7.73 -1.27 -5.79
C SER A 72 8.18 -1.05 -7.23
N LEU A 73 7.55 -1.73 -8.19
CA LEU A 73 7.87 -1.57 -9.62
C LEU A 73 7.73 -0.12 -10.10
N GLY A 74 6.69 0.58 -9.65
CA GLY A 74 6.44 1.96 -10.02
C GLY A 74 7.48 2.93 -9.46
N ILE A 75 7.75 2.85 -8.16
CA ILE A 75 8.67 3.78 -7.48
C ILE A 75 10.12 3.54 -7.89
N GLU A 76 10.56 2.29 -7.98
CA GLU A 76 11.89 1.92 -8.46
C GLU A 76 12.13 2.41 -9.89
N GLN A 77 11.13 2.32 -10.76
CA GLN A 77 11.25 2.75 -12.16
C GLN A 77 11.39 4.27 -12.30
N LEU A 78 10.80 5.06 -11.40
CA LEU A 78 10.82 6.52 -11.46
C LEU A 78 12.00 7.12 -10.71
N THR A 79 12.37 6.57 -9.56
CA THR A 79 13.38 7.17 -8.67
C THR A 79 14.66 6.35 -8.56
N GLY A 80 14.59 5.03 -8.80
CA GLY A 80 15.70 4.11 -8.54
C GLY A 80 15.89 3.77 -7.06
N ALA A 81 14.89 4.05 -6.22
CA ALA A 81 14.93 3.79 -4.78
C ALA A 81 15.09 2.30 -4.43
N GLU A 82 15.62 2.02 -3.25
CA GLU A 82 15.78 0.66 -2.71
C GLU A 82 14.67 0.32 -1.70
N GLU A 83 14.11 -0.89 -1.81
CA GLU A 83 13.22 -1.43 -0.78
C GLU A 83 13.99 -1.81 0.47
N VAL A 84 13.72 -1.14 1.60
CA VAL A 84 14.35 -1.45 2.89
C VAL A 84 13.51 -2.38 3.75
N TYR A 85 12.19 -2.40 3.56
CA TYR A 85 11.29 -3.26 4.34
C TYR A 85 9.94 -3.52 3.67
N SER A 86 9.45 -4.76 3.77
CA SER A 86 8.06 -5.16 3.41
C SER A 86 7.43 -6.03 4.49
N GLY A 87 6.47 -5.46 5.20
CA GLY A 87 5.73 -6.11 6.27
C GLY A 87 4.35 -6.58 5.82
N PHE A 88 4.00 -7.82 6.18
CA PHE A 88 2.70 -8.42 5.87
C PHE A 88 1.96 -8.87 7.14
N PRO A 89 1.31 -7.97 7.89
CA PRO A 89 0.45 -8.35 9.01
C PRO A 89 -0.75 -9.19 8.56
N ASP A 90 -1.12 -10.18 9.38
CA ASP A 90 -2.35 -10.94 9.17
C ASP A 90 -3.58 -10.03 9.29
N LEU A 91 -4.60 -10.29 8.46
CA LEU A 91 -5.85 -9.53 8.46
C LEU A 91 -6.53 -9.59 9.82
N GLY A 92 -6.87 -8.44 10.38
CA GLY A 92 -7.50 -8.34 11.70
C GLY A 92 -6.54 -8.60 12.87
N THR A 93 -5.23 -8.43 12.66
CA THR A 93 -4.24 -8.33 13.75
C THR A 93 -4.62 -7.20 14.71
N ASP A 94 -4.22 -7.32 15.97
CA ASP A 94 -4.35 -6.27 16.99
C ASP A 94 -3.00 -5.58 17.29
N ASP A 95 -1.92 -6.02 16.65
CA ASP A 95 -0.56 -5.55 16.89
C ASP A 95 0.19 -5.31 15.58
N MET A 96 0.60 -4.05 15.36
CA MET A 96 1.45 -3.59 14.24
C MET A 96 2.87 -3.25 14.71
N SER A 97 3.18 -3.37 16.00
CA SER A 97 4.39 -2.83 16.64
C SER A 97 5.69 -3.38 16.05
N ALA A 98 5.72 -4.65 15.65
CA ALA A 98 6.88 -5.25 15.00
C ALA A 98 7.18 -4.57 13.66
N HIS A 99 6.17 -4.35 12.83
CA HIS A 99 6.33 -3.68 11.54
C HIS A 99 6.74 -2.21 11.72
N ILE A 100 6.10 -1.51 12.67
CA ILE A 100 6.44 -0.12 13.00
C ILE A 100 7.88 0.00 13.50
N THR A 101 8.36 -0.97 14.29
CA THR A 101 9.76 -0.98 14.78
C THR A 101 10.75 -1.07 13.64
N GLU A 102 10.48 -1.89 12.62
CA GLU A 102 11.34 -2.00 11.43
C GLU A 102 11.33 -0.70 10.63
N ILE A 103 10.15 -0.10 10.39
CA ILE A 103 10.06 1.22 9.72
C ILE A 103 10.89 2.28 10.47
N ASN A 104 10.75 2.36 11.79
CA ASN A 104 11.51 3.31 12.62
C ASN A 104 13.03 3.02 12.64
N SER A 105 13.44 1.80 12.37
CA SER A 105 14.86 1.42 12.34
C SER A 105 15.51 1.75 11.01
N GLU A 106 14.77 1.57 9.91
CA GLU A 106 15.25 1.83 8.56
C GLU A 106 15.09 3.30 8.14
N GLU A 107 14.16 4.04 8.77
CA GLU A 107 13.86 5.46 8.48
C GLU A 107 13.70 5.74 6.97
N PRO A 108 12.79 5.03 6.26
CA PRO A 108 12.63 5.18 4.82
C PRO A 108 12.04 6.55 4.43
N ASP A 109 12.37 7.05 3.24
CA ASP A 109 11.81 8.28 2.71
C ASP A 109 10.28 8.15 2.50
N VAL A 110 9.86 7.00 1.97
CA VAL A 110 8.46 6.70 1.66
C VAL A 110 8.02 5.40 2.31
N VAL A 111 6.88 5.45 3.01
CA VAL A 111 6.14 4.24 3.43
C VAL A 111 4.88 4.11 2.59
N PHE A 112 4.68 2.93 2.03
CA PHE A 112 3.46 2.54 1.33
C PHE A 112 2.58 1.64 2.18
N SER A 113 1.26 1.86 2.18
CA SER A 113 0.32 0.92 2.80
C SER A 113 -1.00 0.81 2.05
N SER A 114 -1.40 -0.42 1.78
CA SER A 114 -2.73 -0.81 1.27
C SER A 114 -3.66 -1.33 2.39
N CYS A 115 -3.28 -1.16 3.67
CA CYS A 115 -4.17 -1.51 4.78
C CYS A 115 -5.51 -0.79 4.64
N TRP A 116 -6.60 -1.48 5.00
CA TRP A 116 -7.97 -0.98 4.85
C TRP A 116 -8.84 -1.35 6.05
N GLY A 117 -9.98 -0.67 6.17
CA GLY A 117 -10.93 -0.92 7.26
C GLY A 117 -10.29 -0.69 8.63
N GLY A 118 -10.52 -1.62 9.57
CA GLY A 118 -9.99 -1.53 10.93
C GLY A 118 -8.46 -1.59 10.99
N ASP A 119 -7.82 -2.33 10.08
CA ASP A 119 -6.36 -2.50 10.08
C ASP A 119 -5.64 -1.20 9.68
N ALA A 120 -6.26 -0.39 8.82
CA ALA A 120 -5.76 0.95 8.51
C ALA A 120 -5.85 1.89 9.72
N THR A 121 -6.98 1.89 10.43
CA THR A 121 -7.14 2.68 11.66
C THR A 121 -6.12 2.25 12.71
N LEU A 122 -5.96 0.94 12.92
CA LEU A 122 -4.97 0.38 13.85
C LEU A 122 -3.53 0.77 13.48
N LEU A 123 -3.17 0.67 12.20
CA LEU A 123 -1.84 1.06 11.72
C LEU A 123 -1.58 2.54 12.02
N LEU A 124 -2.51 3.44 11.67
CA LEU A 124 -2.34 4.87 11.90
C LEU A 124 -2.27 5.22 13.40
N GLU A 125 -3.13 4.61 14.23
CA GLU A 125 -3.11 4.81 15.68
C GLU A 125 -1.78 4.36 16.30
N GLN A 126 -1.31 3.15 15.97
CA GLN A 126 -0.06 2.62 16.53
C GLN A 126 1.17 3.33 15.93
N ALA A 127 1.13 3.71 14.66
CA ALA A 127 2.18 4.50 14.01
C ALA A 127 2.36 5.84 14.71
N GLN A 128 1.27 6.54 15.00
CA GLN A 128 1.30 7.79 15.76
C GLN A 128 1.78 7.59 17.20
N ALA A 129 1.34 6.53 17.88
CA ALA A 129 1.74 6.25 19.26
C ALA A 129 3.21 5.84 19.42
N ASN A 130 3.87 5.43 18.35
CA ASN A 130 5.25 4.94 18.33
C ASN A 130 6.13 5.73 17.35
N ASP A 131 5.83 7.01 17.13
CA ASP A 131 6.65 7.99 16.39
C ASP A 131 6.95 7.67 14.91
N MET A 132 6.28 6.67 14.31
CA MET A 132 6.53 6.26 12.91
C MET A 132 6.28 7.38 11.92
N LEU A 133 5.21 8.16 12.15
CA LEU A 133 4.84 9.27 11.28
C LEU A 133 5.81 10.45 11.36
N ASP A 134 6.59 10.55 12.44
CA ASP A 134 7.63 11.58 12.60
C ASP A 134 8.99 11.11 12.03
N ASN A 135 9.20 9.80 11.89
CA ASN A 135 10.43 9.18 11.37
C ASN A 135 10.33 8.76 9.88
N THR A 136 9.24 9.12 9.21
CA THR A 136 9.01 8.86 7.77
C THR A 136 8.70 10.19 7.10
N GLU A 137 9.28 10.49 5.92
CA GLU A 137 8.97 11.75 5.25
C GLU A 137 7.53 11.78 4.69
N VAL A 138 7.10 10.68 4.07
CA VAL A 138 5.76 10.53 3.50
C VAL A 138 5.19 9.12 3.70
N LEU A 139 3.95 9.04 4.19
CA LEU A 139 3.10 7.85 4.12
C LEU A 139 2.07 8.02 3.00
N VAL A 140 2.07 7.12 2.02
CA VAL A 140 1.10 7.06 0.92
C VAL A 140 0.37 5.74 0.88
N GLY A 141 -0.86 5.75 0.38
CA GLY A 141 -1.67 4.55 0.28
C GLY A 141 -3.06 4.82 -0.28
N PRO A 142 -3.67 3.85 -0.98
CA PRO A 142 -4.95 4.07 -1.65
C PRO A 142 -6.16 4.10 -0.69
N VAL A 143 -6.05 3.53 0.52
CA VAL A 143 -7.22 3.28 1.39
C VAL A 143 -7.21 4.07 2.72
N LEU A 144 -6.28 5.01 2.91
CA LEU A 144 -6.08 5.69 4.20
C LEU A 144 -7.15 6.74 4.56
N TYR A 145 -7.88 7.32 3.59
CA TYR A 145 -8.77 8.46 3.82
C TYR A 145 -9.94 8.19 4.78
N GLY A 146 -10.43 6.95 4.85
CA GLY A 146 -11.48 6.59 5.80
C GLY A 146 -10.99 6.63 7.24
N SER A 147 -9.82 6.04 7.47
CA SER A 147 -9.18 5.92 8.78
C SER A 147 -8.51 7.19 9.26
N ALA A 148 -8.14 8.11 8.35
CA ALA A 148 -7.57 9.40 8.70
C ALA A 148 -8.49 10.24 9.61
N ASN A 149 -9.82 10.08 9.50
CA ASN A 149 -10.78 10.77 10.39
C ASN A 149 -10.76 10.23 11.82
N ASP A 150 -10.32 8.99 12.03
CA ASP A 150 -10.29 8.36 13.35
C ASP A 150 -9.05 8.79 14.15
N VAL A 151 -8.03 9.34 13.47
CA VAL A 151 -6.73 9.76 14.05
C VAL A 151 -6.52 11.28 14.11
N SER A 152 -7.49 12.08 13.65
CA SER A 152 -7.47 13.57 13.69
C SER A 152 -8.16 14.13 14.93
#